data_AF-A0A7Y5M824-F1
#
_entry.id   AF-A0A7Y5M824-F1
#
_cell.length_a   1.000
_cell.length_b   1.000
_cell.length_c   1.000
_cell.angle_alpha   90.00
_cell.angle_beta   90.00
_cell.angle_gamma   90.00
#
_symmetry.space_group_name_H-M   'P 1'
#
loop_
_entity.id
_entity.type
_entity.pdbx_description
1 polymer ?
#
loop_
_entity_poly.entity_id
_entity_poly.type
_entity_poly.pdbx_seq_one_letter_code
_entity_poly.pdbx_strand_id
1 'polypeptide(L)' 'PQLARHGFEIVDKRSGKEVYLDGSWAEMFQQQILAWQRDAPTQEEVEDTLDRYTGLAQNPVVVH' A
#
# COMPACT_ATOMS: atom_id res chain seq x y z
N PRO A 1 9.01 -23.51 -6.39
CA PRO A 1 8.29 -22.81 -5.30
C PRO A 1 7.48 -21.63 -5.86
N GLN A 2 6.16 -21.73 -5.86
CA GLN A 2 5.28 -20.61 -6.21
C GLN A 2 5.45 -19.59 -5.10
N LEU A 3 6.29 -18.57 -5.32
CA LEU A 3 6.38 -17.43 -4.43
C LEU A 3 4.96 -16.85 -4.40
N ALA A 4 4.25 -17.03 -3.30
CA ALA A 4 2.92 -16.48 -3.16
C ALA A 4 3.05 -14.98 -3.42
N ARG A 5 2.48 -14.53 -4.53
CA ARG A 5 2.48 -13.12 -4.95
C ARG A 5 1.52 -12.43 -4.00
N HIS A 6 1.97 -12.17 -2.78
CA HIS A 6 1.23 -11.48 -1.73
C HIS A 6 1.14 -10.01 -2.11
N GLY A 7 0.31 -9.67 -3.08
CA GLY A 7 -0.03 -8.28 -3.37
C GLY A 7 -1.16 -7.79 -2.47
N PHE A 8 -1.25 -6.47 -2.33
CA PHE A 8 -2.33 -5.80 -1.58
C PHE A 8 -3.18 -4.97 -2.53
N GLU A 9 -4.48 -4.94 -2.30
CA GLU A 9 -5.40 -4.06 -3.03
C GLU A 9 -5.90 -2.99 -2.06
N ILE A 10 -5.61 -1.74 -2.39
CA ILE A 10 -6.11 -0.57 -1.70
C ILE A 10 -7.32 -0.07 -2.46
N VAL A 11 -8.47 -0.07 -1.79
CA VAL A 11 -9.74 0.40 -2.37
C VAL A 11 -10.14 1.70 -1.69
N ASP A 12 -10.12 2.80 -2.44
CA ASP A 12 -10.73 4.04 -2.01
C ASP A 12 -12.26 3.96 -2.20
N LYS A 13 -12.98 3.78 -1.10
CA LYS A 13 -14.46 3.69 -1.11
C LYS A 13 -15.14 5.02 -1.44
N ARG A 14 -14.46 6.16 -1.28
CA ARG A 14 -15.02 7.49 -1.53
C ARG A 14 -15.10 7.79 -3.04
N SER A 15 -14.06 7.44 -3.79
CA SER A 15 -13.95 7.72 -5.23
C SER A 15 -14.12 6.48 -6.11
N GLY A 16 -14.15 5.27 -5.51
CA GLY A 16 -14.23 4.00 -6.24
C GLY A 16 -12.93 3.63 -6.95
N LYS A 17 -11.80 4.23 -6.56
CA LYS A 17 -10.49 3.97 -7.15
C LYS A 17 -9.83 2.78 -6.45
N GLU A 18 -9.25 1.89 -7.24
CA GLU A 18 -8.56 0.70 -6.75
C GLU A 18 -7.09 0.77 -7.18
N VAL A 19 -6.18 0.50 -6.25
CA VAL A 19 -4.73 0.45 -6.50
C VAL A 19 -4.21 -0.89 -6.02
N TYR A 20 -3.54 -1.61 -6.92
CA TYR A 20 -2.89 -2.87 -6.59
C TYR A 20 -1.40 -2.65 -6.35
N LEU A 21 -0.90 -3.17 -5.24
CA LEU A 21 0.51 -3.16 -4.85
C LEU A 21 1.08 -4.57 -5.01
N ASP A 22 2.20 -4.70 -5.73
CA ASP A 22 2.93 -5.96 -5.89
C ASP A 22 4.46 -5.76 -5.79
N GLY A 23 5.19 -6.88 -5.71
CA GLY A 23 6.66 -6.86 -5.56
C GLY A 23 7.12 -6.08 -4.32
N SER A 24 8.14 -5.23 -4.51
CA SER A 24 8.74 -4.42 -3.46
C SER A 24 7.74 -3.51 -2.72
N TRP A 25 6.69 -3.04 -3.42
CA TRP A 25 5.64 -2.22 -2.81
C TRP A 25 4.79 -3.01 -1.83
N ALA A 26 4.44 -4.25 -2.18
CA ALA A 26 3.69 -5.12 -1.29
C ALA A 26 4.50 -5.52 -0.06
N GLU A 27 5.81 -5.74 -0.21
CA GLU A 27 6.70 -6.04 0.92
C GLU A 27 6.79 -4.87 1.91
N MET A 28 6.93 -3.63 1.41
CA MET A 28 6.92 -2.42 2.24
C MET A 28 5.58 -2.25 2.97
N PHE A 29 4.46 -2.46 2.25
CA PHE A 29 3.13 -2.38 2.84
C PHE A 29 2.91 -3.44 3.93
N GLN A 30 3.42 -4.65 3.73
CA GLN A 30 3.36 -5.70 4.74
C GLN A 30 4.12 -5.32 6.02
N GLN A 31 5.31 -4.72 5.91
CA GLN A 31 6.04 -4.20 7.08
C GLN A 31 5.24 -3.11 7.80
N GLN A 32 4.56 -2.24 7.05
CA GLN A 32 3.71 -1.19 7.61
C GLN A 32 2.52 -1.76 8.39
N ILE A 33 1.84 -2.79 7.85
CA ILE A 33 0.74 -3.49 8.54
C ILE A 33 1.24 -4.12 9.86
N LEU A 34 2.43 -4.72 9.85
CA LEU A 34 3.02 -5.31 11.06
C LEU A 34 3.35 -4.25 12.13
N ALA A 35 3.84 -3.07 11.71
CA ALA A 35 4.05 -1.94 12.60
C ALA A 35 2.70 -1.45 13.17
N TRP A 36 1.67 -1.39 12.34
CA TRP A 36 0.33 -0.97 12.77
C TRP A 36 -0.31 -1.92 13.77
N GLN A 37 -0.04 -3.23 13.70
CA GLN A 37 -0.49 -4.17 14.72
C GLN A 37 0.13 -3.92 16.09
N ARG A 38 1.31 -3.29 16.15
CA ARG A 38 2.00 -3.00 17.41
C ARG A 38 1.60 -1.66 18.01
N ASP A 39 1.53 -0.62 17.17
CA ASP A 39 1.40 0.76 17.63
C ASP A 39 0.01 1.37 17.36
N ALA A 40 -0.86 0.68 16.62
CA ALA A 40 -2.22 1.12 16.26
C ALA A 40 -2.24 2.58 15.75
N PRO A 41 -1.88 2.81 14.47
CA PRO A 41 -1.79 4.16 13.91
C PRO A 41 -3.12 4.89 14.00
N THR A 42 -3.05 6.22 13.97
CA THR A 42 -4.25 7.04 13.83
C THR A 42 -4.78 6.96 12.39
N GLN A 43 -6.03 7.36 12.20
CA GLN A 43 -6.63 7.43 10.87
C GLN A 43 -5.84 8.34 9.92
N GLU A 44 -5.32 9.47 10.42
CA GLU A 44 -4.51 10.40 9.63
C GLU A 44 -3.22 9.76 9.11
N GLU A 45 -2.51 9.01 9.96
CA GLU A 45 -1.28 8.29 9.56
C GLU A 45 -1.57 7.21 8.51
N VAL A 46 -2.72 6.54 8.62
CA VAL A 46 -3.19 5.59 7.60
C VAL A 46 -3.49 6.33 6.29
N GLU A 47 -4.20 7.46 6.33
CA GLU A 47 -4.52 8.27 5.15
C GLU A 47 -3.25 8.81 4.48
N ASP A 48 -2.28 9.35 5.21
CA ASP A 48 -0.98 9.82 4.67
C ASP A 48 -0.17 8.68 4.03
N THR A 49 -0.16 7.52 4.68
CA THR A 49 0.50 6.32 4.14
C THR A 49 -0.14 5.89 2.82
N LEU A 50 -1.47 5.83 2.75
CA LEU A 50 -2.20 5.48 1.53
C LEU A 50 -2.03 6.54 0.43
N ASP A 51 -1.95 7.83 0.79
CA ASP A 51 -1.67 8.92 -0.15
C ASP A 51 -0.30 8.73 -0.81
N ARG A 52 0.75 8.38 -0.04
CA ARG A 52 2.08 8.08 -0.61
C ARG A 52 2.03 6.96 -1.65
N TYR A 53 1.29 5.88 -1.38
CA TYR A 53 1.15 4.76 -2.33
C TYR A 53 0.29 5.11 -3.55
N THR A 54 -0.74 5.94 -3.39
CA THR A 54 -1.63 6.36 -4.49
C THR A 54 -1.05 7.50 -5.35
N GLY A 55 -0.21 8.37 -4.76
CA GLY A 55 0.50 9.45 -5.45
C GLY A 55 1.57 8.96 -6.42
N LEU A 56 2.16 7.78 -6.16
CA LEU A 56 3.04 7.08 -7.10
C LEU A 56 2.30 6.55 -8.34
N ALA A 57 0.98 6.37 -8.28
CA ALA A 57 0.21 6.02 -9.48
C ALA A 57 -0.03 7.21 -10.42
N GLN A 58 0.18 8.45 -9.96
CA GLN A 58 0.07 9.67 -10.79
C GLN A 58 1.41 10.11 -11.41
N ASN A 59 2.54 9.61 -10.92
CA ASN A 59 3.86 9.81 -11.52
C ASN A 59 4.48 8.44 -11.80
N PRO A 60 4.63 8.00 -13.06
CA PRO A 60 5.23 6.70 -13.37
C PRO A 60 6.72 6.72 -13.00
N VAL A 61 7.02 6.50 -11.72
CA VAL A 61 8.36 6.10 -11.31
C VAL A 61 8.43 4.62 -11.65
N VAL A 62 8.93 4.34 -12.85
CA VAL A 62 9.30 2.98 -13.25
C VAL A 62 10.37 2.52 -12.26
N VAL A 63 9.96 1.70 -11.30
CA VAL A 63 10.89 0.94 -10.46
C VAL A 63 11.04 -0.42 -11.11
N HIS A 64 12.28 -0.73 -11.52
CA HIS A 64 12.69 -1.93 -12.25
C HIS A 64 12.85 -3.13 -11.31
#